data_AF-A0A0D2E013-F1
#
_entry.id   AF-A0A0D2E013-F1
#
_cell.length_a   1.000
_cell.length_b   1.000
_cell.length_c   1.000
_cell.angle_alpha   90.00
_cell.angle_beta   90.00
_cell.angle_gamma   90.00
#
_symmetry.space_group_name_H-M   'P 1'
#
loop_
_entity.id
_entity.type
_entity.pdbx_description
1 polymer ?
#
loop_
_entity_poly.entity_id
_entity_poly.type
_entity_poly.pdbx_seq_one_letter_code
_entity_poly.pdbx_strand_id
1 'polypeptide(L)'
;MELKTVLIDNPQGLNLILGHSHFIKTVEDLHEAIFNTVPGAKFGLAFCEASDVCLVRYSGTDPELVTLAQRNAMAIGAGHSFIIFLRDMYPLNVLGAIRAVPEVCRIYCATANPVEVIVAQTEQGRGILGVVDGFSPKGIEGEADIAKRKDFLRITTFDDLVQIPPHGFVNNQITRQDLEDRINEKYSNKVVQKVGLCICMYDLLKASDGLIGNGTGNANVNVQFRMIVFRPFKGEIITGVIQKCTPEGIRITTRFFDDIFVPPTMLFEGCVYNETEQTWVWETEGDPIYLDEGTIVNVRVEAEKWNDQAPTPPKIRKPGEPEPAPVVEYRVPYSIEASMGEPGLGGVDWW
;
A
#
# COMPACT_ATOMS: atom_id res chain seq x y z
N MET A 1 -22.22 -31.19 23.07
CA MET A 1 -21.35 -30.12 22.54
C MET A 1 -20.62 -29.49 23.72
N GLU A 2 -19.31 -29.29 23.61
CA GLU A 2 -18.45 -28.68 24.63
C GLU A 2 -17.67 -27.52 24.01
N LEU A 3 -17.57 -26.36 24.68
CA LEU A 3 -16.76 -25.23 24.21
C LEU A 3 -15.38 -25.26 24.87
N LYS A 4 -14.33 -25.10 24.07
CA LYS A 4 -12.93 -25.04 24.50
C LYS A 4 -12.24 -23.83 23.89
N THR A 5 -11.24 -23.31 24.59
CA THR A 5 -10.28 -22.36 24.01
C THR A 5 -8.99 -23.10 23.68
N VAL A 6 -8.45 -22.84 22.49
CA VAL A 6 -7.15 -23.36 22.06
C VAL A 6 -6.22 -22.16 21.88
N LEU A 7 -5.22 -22.03 22.73
CA LEU A 7 -4.19 -21.01 22.58
C LEU A 7 -3.28 -21.38 21.41
N ILE A 8 -3.10 -20.44 20.47
CA ILE A 8 -2.13 -20.58 19.39
C ILE A 8 -0.73 -20.44 19.97
N ASP A 9 0.08 -21.47 19.78
CA ASP A 9 1.49 -21.45 20.14
C ASP A 9 2.25 -20.60 19.11
N ASN A 10 2.68 -19.42 19.52
CA ASN A 10 3.44 -18.48 18.71
C ASN A 10 4.51 -17.77 19.57
N PRO A 11 5.59 -18.47 19.96
CA PRO A 11 6.54 -17.97 20.96
C PRO A 11 7.38 -16.80 20.42
N GLN A 12 7.50 -16.66 19.10
CA GLN A 12 8.28 -15.63 18.44
C GLN A 12 7.45 -14.37 18.11
N GLY A 13 6.15 -14.35 18.41
CA GLY A 13 5.28 -13.21 18.06
C GLY A 13 5.20 -12.96 16.55
N LEU A 14 5.22 -14.04 15.76
CA LEU A 14 5.15 -13.98 14.30
C LEU A 14 3.77 -13.49 13.84
N ASN A 15 3.72 -12.85 12.68
CA ASN A 15 2.45 -12.60 12.02
C ASN A 15 1.81 -13.94 11.62
N LEU A 16 0.51 -14.09 11.86
CA LEU A 16 -0.25 -15.27 11.49
C LEU A 16 -1.58 -14.90 10.85
N ILE A 17 -2.12 -15.82 10.06
CA ILE A 17 -3.46 -15.75 9.46
C ILE A 17 -4.17 -17.06 9.77
N LEU A 18 -5.36 -16.98 10.36
CA LEU A 18 -6.23 -18.13 10.59
C LEU A 18 -7.49 -17.96 9.74
N GLY A 19 -7.82 -18.97 8.95
CA GLY A 19 -8.97 -18.94 8.05
C GLY A 19 -9.70 -20.28 7.95
N HIS A 20 -10.83 -20.21 7.27
CA HIS A 20 -11.64 -21.34 6.82
C HIS A 20 -11.49 -21.40 5.31
N SER A 21 -11.17 -22.57 4.78
CA SER A 21 -11.21 -22.84 3.35
C SER A 21 -11.89 -24.17 3.08
N HIS A 22 -12.30 -24.35 1.84
CA HIS A 22 -12.92 -25.54 1.32
C HIS A 22 -12.01 -26.12 0.25
N PHE A 23 -11.96 -27.44 0.10
CA PHE A 23 -11.28 -28.16 -1.00
C PHE A 23 -9.81 -28.55 -0.77
N ILE A 24 -9.43 -29.65 -1.42
CA ILE A 24 -8.12 -30.29 -1.24
C ILE A 24 -6.98 -29.41 -1.74
N LYS A 25 -7.14 -28.68 -2.86
CA LYS A 25 -6.11 -27.81 -3.44
C LYS A 25 -5.78 -26.55 -2.65
N THR A 26 -6.51 -26.27 -1.55
CA THR A 26 -6.27 -25.12 -0.66
C THR A 26 -4.78 -24.90 -0.38
N VAL A 27 -4.03 -25.96 -0.08
CA VAL A 27 -2.63 -25.82 0.35
C VAL A 27 -1.73 -25.34 -0.78
N GLU A 28 -1.93 -25.88 -1.98
CA GLU A 28 -1.20 -25.48 -3.18
C GLU A 28 -1.56 -24.04 -3.57
N ASP A 29 -2.87 -23.74 -3.68
CA ASP A 29 -3.34 -22.43 -4.15
C ASP A 29 -2.98 -21.31 -3.14
N LEU A 30 -3.03 -21.57 -1.83
CA LEU A 30 -2.55 -20.62 -0.81
C LEU A 30 -1.03 -20.46 -0.83
N HIS A 31 -0.26 -21.54 -1.07
CA HIS A 31 1.19 -21.43 -1.17
C HIS A 31 1.56 -20.52 -2.35
N GLU A 32 0.96 -20.78 -3.51
CA GLU A 32 1.15 -19.99 -4.73
C GLU A 32 0.76 -18.53 -4.47
N ALA A 33 -0.45 -18.25 -3.98
CA ALA A 33 -0.89 -16.89 -3.69
C ALA A 33 0.09 -16.10 -2.77
N ILE A 34 0.67 -16.75 -1.75
CA ILE A 34 1.63 -16.09 -0.85
C ILE A 34 2.99 -15.89 -1.53
N PHE A 35 3.52 -16.94 -2.15
CA PHE A 35 4.82 -16.93 -2.81
C PHE A 35 4.85 -15.94 -3.98
N ASN A 36 3.75 -15.90 -4.71
CA ASN A 36 3.44 -14.99 -5.79
C ASN A 36 3.03 -13.61 -5.33
N THR A 37 3.02 -13.24 -4.05
CA THR A 37 2.71 -11.86 -3.63
C THR A 37 3.92 -11.17 -3.02
N VAL A 38 4.77 -11.93 -2.32
CA VAL A 38 5.97 -11.41 -1.68
C VAL A 38 7.18 -12.22 -2.14
N PRO A 39 8.09 -11.64 -2.94
CA PRO A 39 9.34 -12.27 -3.33
C PRO A 39 10.14 -12.77 -2.13
N GLY A 40 10.53 -14.04 -2.17
CA GLY A 40 11.28 -14.67 -1.08
C GLY A 40 10.48 -14.78 0.23
N ALA A 41 9.14 -14.79 0.17
CA ALA A 41 8.27 -14.97 1.31
C ALA A 41 8.73 -16.14 2.17
N LYS A 42 8.89 -15.91 3.48
CA LYS A 42 9.16 -16.95 4.48
C LYS A 42 7.90 -17.24 5.25
N PHE A 43 7.28 -18.38 4.98
CA PHE A 43 6.04 -18.75 5.61
C PHE A 43 5.92 -20.26 5.84
N GLY A 44 5.01 -20.62 6.74
CA GLY A 44 4.54 -21.98 6.94
C GLY A 44 3.02 -22.00 6.96
N LEU A 45 2.44 -22.94 6.23
CA LEU A 45 1.00 -23.13 6.04
C LEU A 45 0.63 -24.55 6.47
N ALA A 46 -0.46 -24.69 7.20
CA ALA A 46 -1.08 -25.97 7.49
C ALA A 46 -2.61 -25.88 7.34
N PHE A 47 -3.20 -26.92 6.78
CA PHE A 47 -4.63 -27.05 6.51
C PHE A 47 -5.15 -28.38 7.05
N CYS A 48 -6.26 -28.32 7.77
CA CYS A 48 -6.95 -29.48 8.30
C CYS A 48 -7.96 -30.01 7.28
N GLU A 49 -7.72 -31.18 6.71
CA GLU A 49 -8.73 -31.89 5.91
C GLU A 49 -9.96 -32.23 6.76
N ALA A 50 -11.15 -32.22 6.13
CA ALA A 50 -12.40 -32.61 6.78
C ALA A 50 -13.07 -33.83 6.13
N SER A 51 -12.42 -34.45 5.13
CA SER A 51 -12.94 -35.59 4.37
C SER A 51 -11.95 -36.75 4.34
N ASP A 52 -12.49 -37.97 4.30
CA ASP A 52 -11.81 -39.26 4.20
C ASP A 52 -10.73 -39.52 5.26
N VAL A 53 -9.51 -39.03 5.04
CA VAL A 53 -8.33 -39.35 5.85
C VAL A 53 -8.15 -38.34 6.99
N CYS A 54 -8.70 -37.13 6.87
CA CYS A 54 -8.68 -36.07 7.89
C CYS A 54 -7.25 -35.74 8.39
N LEU A 55 -6.30 -35.59 7.46
CA LEU A 55 -4.92 -35.25 7.79
C LEU A 55 -4.68 -33.73 7.82
N VAL A 56 -3.60 -33.32 8.49
CA VAL A 56 -3.07 -31.96 8.37
C VAL A 56 -2.12 -31.92 7.16
N ARG A 57 -2.59 -31.32 6.07
CA ARG A 57 -1.73 -30.97 4.93
C ARG A 57 -0.92 -29.73 5.26
N TYR A 58 0.25 -29.59 4.67
CA TYR A 58 1.13 -28.46 4.96
C TYR A 58 1.97 -28.11 3.74
N SER A 59 2.40 -26.86 3.69
CA SER A 59 3.34 -26.35 2.70
C SER A 59 4.01 -25.09 3.25
N GLY A 60 5.08 -24.62 2.63
CA GLY A 60 5.76 -23.40 3.03
C GLY A 60 7.23 -23.39 2.62
N THR A 61 7.84 -22.23 2.81
CA THR A 61 9.23 -21.95 2.41
C THR A 61 10.20 -21.95 3.60
N ASP A 62 9.69 -21.87 4.83
CA ASP A 62 10.49 -21.94 6.06
C ASP A 62 10.10 -23.20 6.87
N PRO A 63 10.98 -24.21 6.98
CA PRO A 63 10.71 -25.47 7.70
C PRO A 63 10.30 -25.29 9.17
N GLU A 64 10.82 -24.26 9.85
CA GLU A 64 10.46 -23.97 11.25
C GLU A 64 9.00 -23.52 11.34
N LEU A 65 8.58 -22.64 10.43
CA LEU A 65 7.22 -22.13 10.37
C LEU A 65 6.22 -23.20 9.93
N VAL A 66 6.61 -24.09 9.03
CA VAL A 66 5.80 -25.25 8.62
C VAL A 66 5.48 -26.13 9.83
N THR A 67 6.52 -26.46 10.62
CA THR A 67 6.35 -27.26 11.85
C THR A 67 5.43 -26.56 12.85
N LEU A 68 5.59 -25.24 12.99
CA LEU A 68 4.74 -24.42 13.85
C LEU A 68 3.27 -24.41 13.38
N ALA A 69 3.03 -24.29 12.07
CA ALA A 69 1.71 -24.32 11.46
C ALA A 69 1.04 -25.69 11.69
N GLN A 70 1.74 -26.80 11.44
CA GLN A 70 1.22 -28.16 11.66
C GLN A 70 0.78 -28.38 13.10
N ARG A 71 1.61 -27.99 14.06
CA ARG A 71 1.31 -28.15 15.49
C ARG A 71 0.06 -27.37 15.90
N ASN A 72 -0.07 -26.13 15.42
CA ASN A 72 -1.25 -25.31 15.71
C ASN A 72 -2.51 -25.82 15.01
N ALA A 73 -2.42 -26.23 13.75
CA ALA A 73 -3.53 -26.84 13.01
C ALA A 73 -4.04 -28.11 13.73
N MET A 74 -3.14 -28.98 14.19
CA MET A 74 -3.49 -30.17 14.96
C MET A 74 -4.12 -29.84 16.32
N ALA A 75 -3.65 -28.77 17.00
CA ALA A 75 -4.21 -28.34 18.27
C ALA A 75 -5.64 -27.78 18.12
N ILE A 76 -5.88 -26.98 17.07
CA ILE A 76 -7.22 -26.48 16.72
C ILE A 76 -8.11 -27.68 16.38
N GLY A 77 -7.65 -28.55 15.47
CA GLY A 77 -8.31 -29.81 15.11
C GLY A 77 -9.68 -29.64 14.44
N ALA A 78 -9.99 -28.46 13.91
CA ALA A 78 -11.22 -28.18 13.18
C ALA A 78 -10.99 -28.42 11.69
N GLY A 79 -11.83 -29.24 11.06
CA GLY A 79 -11.75 -29.50 9.62
C GLY A 79 -12.01 -28.23 8.80
N HIS A 80 -11.49 -28.19 7.58
CA HIS A 80 -11.64 -27.06 6.66
C HIS A 80 -11.10 -25.74 7.23
N SER A 81 -10.10 -25.81 8.10
CA SER A 81 -9.39 -24.64 8.62
C SER A 81 -7.93 -24.66 8.21
N PHE A 82 -7.36 -23.48 8.03
CA PHE A 82 -5.93 -23.32 7.76
C PHE A 82 -5.32 -22.26 8.66
N ILE A 83 -4.04 -22.44 8.98
CA ILE A 83 -3.22 -21.44 9.67
C ILE A 83 -1.93 -21.21 8.90
N ILE A 84 -1.58 -19.94 8.74
CA ILE A 84 -0.35 -19.48 8.09
C ILE A 84 0.45 -18.70 9.12
N PHE A 85 1.75 -18.95 9.21
CA PHE A 85 2.72 -18.12 9.92
C PHE A 85 3.64 -17.44 8.91
N LEU A 86 3.92 -16.16 9.12
CA LEU A 86 4.68 -15.28 8.25
C LEU A 86 5.88 -14.72 9.02
N ARG A 87 7.08 -14.79 8.43
CA ARG A 87 8.30 -14.18 8.94
C ARG A 87 8.73 -13.05 8.00
N ASP A 88 9.20 -11.94 8.59
CA ASP A 88 9.72 -10.76 7.87
C ASP A 88 8.71 -10.09 6.91
N MET A 89 7.41 -10.37 7.05
CA MET A 89 6.32 -9.77 6.25
C MET A 89 5.04 -9.62 7.07
N TYR A 90 4.14 -8.74 6.61
CA TYR A 90 2.88 -8.45 7.29
C TYR A 90 1.69 -9.10 6.56
N PRO A 91 0.61 -9.47 7.28
CA PRO A 91 -0.57 -10.02 6.64
C PRO A 91 -1.15 -9.10 5.58
N LEU A 92 -1.06 -7.78 5.76
CA LEU A 92 -1.54 -6.79 4.79
C LEU A 92 -0.98 -7.03 3.37
N ASN A 93 0.26 -7.53 3.25
CA ASN A 93 0.87 -7.80 1.97
C ASN A 93 0.13 -8.91 1.21
N VAL A 94 -0.35 -9.94 1.90
CA VAL A 94 -0.89 -11.18 1.29
C VAL A 94 -2.38 -11.39 1.50
N LEU A 95 -3.01 -10.62 2.40
CA LEU A 95 -4.41 -10.84 2.80
C LEU A 95 -5.39 -10.62 1.64
N GLY A 96 -5.05 -9.73 0.70
CA GLY A 96 -5.81 -9.53 -0.54
C GLY A 96 -5.79 -10.79 -1.40
N ALA A 97 -4.59 -11.29 -1.74
CA ALA A 97 -4.39 -12.49 -2.54
C ALA A 97 -5.04 -13.72 -1.90
N ILE A 98 -4.81 -13.96 -0.60
CA ILE A 98 -5.43 -15.07 0.15
C ILE A 98 -6.96 -15.01 0.09
N ARG A 99 -7.57 -13.82 0.15
CA ARG A 99 -9.04 -13.69 0.04
C ARG A 99 -9.56 -13.88 -1.38
N ALA A 100 -8.71 -13.69 -2.38
CA ALA A 100 -9.06 -13.90 -3.78
C ALA A 100 -9.05 -15.39 -4.17
N VAL A 101 -8.32 -16.24 -3.41
CA VAL A 101 -8.33 -17.69 -3.58
C VAL A 101 -9.77 -18.23 -3.42
N PRO A 102 -10.38 -18.85 -4.45
CA PRO A 102 -11.78 -19.29 -4.42
C PRO A 102 -12.14 -20.25 -3.29
N GLU A 103 -11.16 -21.06 -2.86
CA GLU A 103 -11.26 -22.02 -1.78
C GLU A 103 -11.44 -21.34 -0.41
N VAL A 104 -10.99 -20.09 -0.23
CA VAL A 104 -11.04 -19.39 1.05
C VAL A 104 -12.44 -18.86 1.32
N CYS A 105 -13.11 -19.48 2.30
CA CYS A 105 -14.46 -19.10 2.71
C CYS A 105 -14.47 -17.91 3.66
N ARG A 106 -13.49 -17.82 4.57
CA ARG A 106 -13.45 -16.78 5.62
C ARG A 106 -12.05 -16.63 6.24
N ILE A 107 -11.66 -15.41 6.57
CA ILE A 107 -10.54 -15.15 7.48
C ILE A 107 -11.09 -14.83 8.87
N TYR A 108 -10.57 -15.50 9.91
CA TYR A 108 -10.91 -15.25 11.31
C TYR A 108 -10.09 -14.13 11.90
N CYS A 109 -8.76 -14.15 11.71
CA CYS A 109 -7.85 -13.10 12.13
C CYS A 109 -6.56 -13.09 11.28
N ALA A 110 -5.87 -11.96 11.32
CA ALA A 110 -4.59 -11.72 10.65
C ALA A 110 -3.78 -10.77 11.55
N THR A 111 -2.87 -11.32 12.37
CA THR A 111 -2.35 -10.61 13.56
C THR A 111 -0.99 -11.16 13.98
N ALA A 112 -0.25 -10.41 14.81
CA ALA A 112 0.91 -10.91 15.55
C ALA A 112 0.62 -11.07 17.06
N ASN A 113 -0.59 -10.73 17.49
CA ASN A 113 -0.98 -10.82 18.88
C ASN A 113 -1.15 -12.29 19.32
N PRO A 114 -1.14 -12.58 20.64
CA PRO A 114 -1.64 -13.84 21.16
C PRO A 114 -3.09 -14.07 20.72
N VAL A 115 -3.39 -15.29 20.25
CA VAL A 115 -4.73 -15.66 19.79
C VAL A 115 -5.22 -16.90 20.53
N GLU A 116 -6.44 -16.82 21.06
CA GLU A 116 -7.20 -18.00 21.50
C GLU A 116 -8.31 -18.30 20.50
N VAL A 117 -8.36 -19.54 20.00
CA VAL A 117 -9.42 -20.01 19.11
C VAL A 117 -10.53 -20.64 19.94
N ILE A 118 -11.75 -20.14 19.77
CA ILE A 118 -12.94 -20.69 20.43
C ILE A 118 -13.47 -21.83 19.56
N VAL A 119 -13.39 -23.04 20.09
CA VAL A 119 -13.73 -24.28 19.38
C VAL A 119 -14.90 -24.97 20.05
N ALA A 120 -15.91 -25.35 19.26
CA ALA A 120 -17.00 -26.22 19.68
C ALA A 120 -16.70 -27.67 19.29
N GLN A 121 -16.59 -28.56 20.29
CA GLN A 121 -16.44 -29.99 20.10
C GLN A 121 -17.81 -30.70 20.15
N THR A 122 -18.09 -31.52 19.14
CA THR A 122 -19.22 -32.47 19.10
C THR A 122 -18.69 -33.90 18.92
N GLU A 123 -19.59 -34.88 18.80
CA GLU A 123 -19.21 -36.25 18.44
C GLU A 123 -18.62 -36.35 17.03
N GLN A 124 -19.05 -35.47 16.11
CA GLN A 124 -18.57 -35.45 14.73
C GLN A 124 -17.17 -34.84 14.60
N GLY A 125 -16.86 -33.79 15.38
CA GLY A 125 -15.60 -33.09 15.27
C GLY A 125 -15.61 -31.72 15.94
N ARG A 126 -14.70 -30.86 15.48
CA ARG A 126 -14.53 -29.49 16.00
C ARG A 126 -14.90 -28.46 14.94
N GLY A 127 -15.55 -27.39 15.39
CA GLY A 127 -15.80 -26.20 14.59
C GLY A 127 -15.26 -24.95 15.28
N ILE A 128 -14.67 -24.04 14.50
CA ILE A 128 -14.24 -22.72 15.01
C ILE A 128 -15.46 -21.80 15.07
N LEU A 129 -15.82 -21.36 16.28
CA LEU A 129 -16.88 -20.38 16.50
C LEU A 129 -16.38 -18.94 16.38
N GLY A 130 -15.12 -18.71 16.74
CA GLY A 130 -14.51 -17.38 16.71
C GLY A 130 -13.11 -17.39 17.31
N VAL A 131 -12.53 -16.20 17.44
CA VAL A 131 -11.18 -16.00 17.98
C VAL A 131 -11.18 -14.83 18.96
N VAL A 132 -10.32 -14.91 19.96
CA VAL A 132 -9.91 -13.79 20.80
C VAL A 132 -8.55 -13.34 20.29
N ASP A 133 -8.53 -12.23 19.54
CA ASP A 133 -7.31 -11.64 18.96
C ASP A 133 -6.76 -10.56 19.89
N GLY A 134 -5.63 -10.85 20.53
CA GLY A 134 -4.96 -9.94 21.44
C GLY A 134 -5.73 -9.74 22.74
N PHE A 135 -5.96 -8.47 23.09
CA PHE A 135 -6.38 -8.09 24.44
C PHE A 135 -7.56 -7.14 24.41
N SER A 136 -8.39 -7.20 25.47
CA SER A 136 -9.46 -6.25 25.68
C SER A 136 -8.94 -4.81 25.80
N PRO A 137 -9.68 -3.81 25.31
CA PRO A 137 -9.33 -2.40 25.49
C PRO A 137 -9.07 -2.05 26.96
N LYS A 138 -7.95 -1.39 27.24
CA LYS A 138 -7.56 -0.98 28.60
C LYS A 138 -8.02 0.43 28.97
N GLY A 139 -8.61 1.14 28.02
CA GLY A 139 -9.03 2.53 28.15
C GLY A 139 -9.45 3.11 26.80
N ILE A 140 -9.81 4.40 26.81
CA ILE A 140 -10.15 5.19 25.63
C ILE A 140 -8.97 6.12 25.34
N GLU A 141 -8.59 6.26 24.06
CA GLU A 141 -7.46 7.11 23.66
C GLU A 141 -7.66 8.56 24.13
N GLY A 142 -6.61 9.15 24.71
CA GLY A 142 -6.57 10.58 25.02
C GLY A 142 -5.89 11.38 23.90
N GLU A 143 -5.87 12.71 24.04
CA GLU A 143 -5.21 13.61 23.08
C GLU A 143 -3.74 13.23 22.78
N ALA A 144 -3.01 12.78 23.80
CA ALA A 144 -1.62 12.36 23.64
C ALA A 144 -1.45 11.06 22.83
N ASP A 145 -2.39 10.11 22.96
CA ASP A 145 -2.37 8.85 22.21
C ASP A 145 -2.77 9.10 20.75
N ILE A 146 -3.77 9.95 20.55
CA ILE A 146 -4.19 10.45 19.24
C ILE A 146 -2.99 11.08 18.52
N ALA A 147 -2.26 11.98 19.19
CA ALA A 147 -1.06 12.62 18.63
C ALA A 147 0.00 11.58 18.21
N LYS A 148 0.34 10.63 19.08
CA LYS A 148 1.32 9.57 18.77
C LYS A 148 0.91 8.69 17.58
N ARG A 149 -0.36 8.27 17.51
CA ARG A 149 -0.86 7.46 16.40
C ARG A 149 -0.78 8.20 15.07
N LYS A 150 -1.02 9.50 15.12
CA LYS A 150 -0.99 10.39 13.97
C LYS A 150 0.43 10.68 13.49
N ASP A 151 1.41 10.71 14.39
CA ASP A 151 2.82 10.88 14.03
C ASP A 151 3.41 9.71 13.21
N PHE A 152 2.73 8.55 13.13
CA PHE A 152 3.10 7.47 12.20
C PHE A 152 2.77 7.77 10.73
N LEU A 153 1.88 8.73 10.45
CA LEU A 153 1.56 9.13 9.09
C LEU A 153 2.76 9.87 8.47
N ARG A 154 2.94 9.73 7.15
CA ARG A 154 3.93 10.54 6.42
C ARG A 154 3.47 11.98 6.33
N ILE A 155 3.94 12.75 7.30
CA ILE A 155 3.58 14.14 7.48
C ILE A 155 4.84 14.99 7.33
N THR A 156 4.74 16.07 6.56
CA THR A 156 5.84 17.04 6.39
C THR A 156 5.43 18.38 6.99
N THR A 157 6.32 18.99 7.76
CA THR A 157 6.13 20.33 8.32
C THR A 157 6.55 21.40 7.32
N PHE A 158 5.73 22.45 7.21
CA PHE A 158 5.96 23.63 6.39
C PHE A 158 5.94 24.87 7.27
N ASP A 159 6.81 25.82 6.94
CA ASP A 159 6.82 27.19 7.46
C ASP A 159 6.61 28.14 6.29
N ASP A 160 5.53 28.92 6.30
CA ASP A 160 5.15 29.76 5.16
C ASP A 160 4.28 30.96 5.56
N LEU A 161 4.19 31.95 4.67
CA LEU A 161 3.34 33.11 4.83
C LEU A 161 2.05 32.93 4.02
N VAL A 162 0.92 32.95 4.72
CA VAL A 162 -0.42 32.88 4.14
C VAL A 162 -1.08 34.24 4.18
N GLN A 163 -1.68 34.64 3.06
CA GLN A 163 -2.42 35.89 2.94
C GLN A 163 -3.91 35.64 3.02
N ILE A 164 -4.59 36.41 3.87
CA ILE A 164 -6.04 36.35 4.03
C ILE A 164 -6.63 37.68 3.60
N PRO A 165 -7.50 37.70 2.58
CA PRO A 165 -8.12 38.93 2.12
C PRO A 165 -9.18 39.44 3.10
N PRO A 166 -9.51 40.75 3.08
CA PRO A 166 -10.42 41.36 4.05
C PRO A 166 -11.81 40.71 4.14
N HIS A 167 -12.34 40.21 3.04
CA HIS A 167 -13.65 39.55 3.00
C HIS A 167 -13.65 38.15 3.65
N GLY A 168 -12.48 37.59 3.95
CA GLY A 168 -12.34 36.34 4.68
C GLY A 168 -12.48 36.50 6.20
N PHE A 169 -12.51 37.72 6.73
CA PHE A 169 -12.64 37.91 8.18
C PHE A 169 -14.08 37.71 8.63
N VAL A 170 -14.31 36.69 9.46
CA VAL A 170 -15.59 36.48 10.14
C VAL A 170 -15.52 37.14 11.52
N ASN A 171 -16.43 38.08 11.81
CA ASN A 171 -16.44 38.86 13.05
C ASN A 171 -15.09 39.55 13.36
N ASN A 172 -14.40 40.05 12.33
CA ASN A 172 -13.07 40.67 12.43
C ASN A 172 -11.98 39.73 12.97
N GLN A 173 -12.17 38.42 12.87
CA GLN A 173 -11.20 37.42 13.30
C GLN A 173 -10.81 36.52 12.13
N ILE A 174 -9.55 36.09 12.14
CA ILE A 174 -9.02 35.06 11.26
C ILE A 174 -9.33 33.72 11.93
N THR A 175 -10.11 32.88 11.27
CA THR A 175 -10.44 31.55 11.81
C THR A 175 -9.40 30.52 11.38
N ARG A 176 -9.36 29.39 12.09
CA ARG A 176 -8.57 28.23 11.69
C ARG A 176 -8.98 27.72 10.31
N GLN A 177 -10.28 27.75 10.00
CA GLN A 177 -10.80 27.31 8.70
C GLN A 177 -10.28 28.19 7.57
N ASP A 178 -10.21 29.52 7.77
CA ASP A 178 -9.68 30.43 6.75
C ASP A 178 -8.21 30.12 6.42
N LEU A 179 -7.40 29.83 7.45
CA LEU A 179 -6.01 29.40 7.27
C LEU A 179 -5.93 28.06 6.55
N GLU A 180 -6.74 27.09 6.96
CA GLU A 180 -6.79 25.76 6.36
C GLU A 180 -7.17 25.82 4.87
N ASP A 181 -8.20 26.59 4.52
CA ASP A 181 -8.66 26.76 3.14
C ASP A 181 -7.56 27.39 2.27
N ARG A 182 -6.85 28.40 2.79
CA ARG A 182 -5.75 29.06 2.07
C ARG A 182 -4.51 28.19 1.94
N ILE A 183 -4.17 27.43 2.97
CA ILE A 183 -3.07 26.46 2.94
C ILE A 183 -3.40 25.36 1.91
N ASN A 184 -4.61 24.82 1.95
CA ASN A 184 -5.07 23.80 1.01
C ASN A 184 -5.11 24.34 -0.43
N GLU A 185 -5.62 25.56 -0.65
CA GLU A 185 -5.57 26.22 -1.97
C GLU A 185 -4.12 26.39 -2.48
N LYS A 186 -3.18 26.69 -1.57
CA LYS A 186 -1.78 26.89 -1.91
C LYS A 186 -1.03 25.59 -2.15
N TYR A 187 -1.28 24.52 -1.39
CA TYR A 187 -0.45 23.31 -1.41
C TYR A 187 -1.16 22.04 -1.88
N SER A 188 -2.45 21.86 -1.64
CA SER A 188 -3.14 20.61 -1.97
C SER A 188 -3.15 20.35 -3.47
N ASN A 189 -2.95 19.09 -3.83
CA ASN A 189 -2.80 18.61 -5.21
C ASN A 189 -1.64 19.28 -5.97
N LYS A 190 -0.62 19.79 -5.26
CA LYS A 190 0.60 20.33 -5.87
C LYS A 190 1.82 19.54 -5.39
N VAL A 191 2.77 19.37 -6.30
CA VAL A 191 4.05 18.75 -6.00
C VAL A 191 4.98 19.79 -5.39
N VAL A 192 5.51 19.49 -4.21
CA VAL A 192 6.60 20.26 -3.61
C VAL A 192 7.89 19.47 -3.78
N GLN A 193 8.90 20.12 -4.37
CA GLN A 193 10.21 19.52 -4.64
C GLN A 193 10.83 18.91 -3.39
N LYS A 194 11.33 17.67 -3.51
CA LYS A 194 11.93 16.87 -2.43
C LYS A 194 11.00 16.60 -1.24
N VAL A 195 9.70 16.89 -1.36
CA VAL A 195 8.70 16.61 -0.32
C VAL A 195 7.70 15.57 -0.81
N GLY A 196 7.04 15.79 -1.94
CA GLY A 196 6.08 14.86 -2.55
C GLY A 196 4.85 15.56 -3.13
N LEU A 197 3.84 14.78 -3.46
CA LEU A 197 2.51 15.30 -3.78
C LEU A 197 1.78 15.62 -2.48
N CYS A 198 1.48 16.90 -2.26
CA CYS A 198 0.71 17.34 -1.10
C CYS A 198 -0.77 16.95 -1.28
N ILE A 199 -1.32 16.20 -0.34
CA ILE A 199 -2.71 15.74 -0.38
C ILE A 199 -3.63 16.78 0.28
N CYS A 200 -3.40 17.04 1.57
CA CYS A 200 -4.15 18.03 2.34
C CYS A 200 -3.41 18.46 3.61
N MET A 201 -3.84 19.57 4.20
CA MET A 201 -3.38 20.01 5.51
C MET A 201 -3.74 18.97 6.56
N TYR A 202 -2.76 18.62 7.37
CA TYR A 202 -2.89 17.71 8.48
C TYR A 202 -3.36 18.45 9.74
N ASP A 203 -2.56 19.43 10.18
CA ASP A 203 -2.89 20.35 11.25
C ASP A 203 -2.08 21.65 11.18
N LEU A 204 -2.56 22.66 11.89
CA LEU A 204 -1.87 23.93 12.11
C LEU A 204 -1.12 23.85 13.43
N LEU A 205 0.21 24.02 13.41
CA LEU A 205 1.06 23.98 14.60
C LEU A 205 1.15 25.35 15.27
N LYS A 206 1.37 26.41 14.48
CA LYS A 206 1.46 27.79 14.96
C LYS A 206 0.91 28.76 13.91
N ALA A 207 0.35 29.87 14.37
CA ALA A 207 0.01 31.02 13.55
C ALA A 207 0.41 32.30 14.29
N SER A 208 1.01 33.25 13.57
CA SER A 208 1.26 34.59 14.10
C SER A 208 0.00 35.44 14.11
N ASP A 209 0.07 36.63 14.71
CA ASP A 209 -0.94 37.65 14.47
C ASP A 209 -0.96 38.05 12.97
N GLY A 210 -2.14 38.40 12.47
CA GLY A 210 -2.33 38.84 11.09
C GLY A 210 -1.91 40.31 10.92
N LEU A 211 -0.83 40.55 10.18
CA LEU A 211 -0.33 41.89 9.91
C LEU A 211 -0.80 42.39 8.54
N ILE A 212 -1.51 43.52 8.52
CA ILE A 212 -2.05 44.08 7.27
C ILE A 212 -0.91 44.61 6.41
N GLY A 213 -0.78 44.07 5.20
CA GLY A 213 0.23 44.49 4.23
C GLY A 213 -0.12 45.82 3.56
N ASN A 214 0.91 46.61 3.23
CA ASN A 214 0.74 47.86 2.48
C ASN A 214 0.16 47.60 1.08
N GLY A 215 -0.87 48.36 0.70
CA GLY A 215 -1.43 48.41 -0.66
C GLY A 215 -2.50 47.37 -0.98
N THR A 216 -2.43 46.15 -0.42
CA THR A 216 -3.44 45.10 -0.69
C THR A 216 -4.54 45.04 0.36
N GLY A 217 -4.27 45.47 1.59
CA GLY A 217 -5.19 45.30 2.72
C GLY A 217 -5.31 43.86 3.23
N ASN A 218 -4.58 42.90 2.64
CA ASN A 218 -4.56 41.51 3.09
C ASN A 218 -3.84 41.40 4.44
N ALA A 219 -4.36 40.55 5.34
CA ALA A 219 -3.63 40.15 6.53
C ALA A 219 -2.63 39.06 6.16
N ASN A 220 -1.37 39.27 6.53
CA ASN A 220 -0.29 38.30 6.36
C ASN A 220 -0.09 37.55 7.68
N VAL A 221 -0.22 36.24 7.63
CA VAL A 221 -0.07 35.36 8.80
C VAL A 221 1.08 34.40 8.53
N ASN A 222 2.10 34.42 9.39
CA ASN A 222 3.13 33.38 9.37
C ASN A 222 2.54 32.14 10.02
N VAL A 223 2.52 31.04 9.28
CA VAL A 223 1.99 29.76 9.75
C VAL A 223 3.06 28.69 9.71
N GLN A 224 3.04 27.85 10.74
CA GLN A 224 3.72 26.57 10.76
C GLN A 224 2.64 25.50 10.78
N PHE A 225 2.64 24.61 9.81
CA PHE A 225 1.60 23.59 9.64
C PHE A 225 2.20 22.31 9.11
N ARG A 226 1.44 21.23 9.18
CA ARG A 226 1.81 19.92 8.69
C ARG A 226 0.91 19.54 7.52
N MET A 227 1.48 18.89 6.51
CA MET A 227 0.75 18.36 5.35
C MET A 227 0.86 16.84 5.30
N ILE A 228 -0.23 16.17 4.91
CA ILE A 228 -0.18 14.78 4.46
C ILE A 228 0.41 14.78 3.05
N VAL A 229 1.46 13.98 2.84
CA VAL A 229 2.19 13.96 1.58
C VAL A 229 2.29 12.53 1.05
N PHE A 230 1.95 12.35 -0.21
CA PHE A 230 2.26 11.13 -0.95
C PHE A 230 3.69 11.21 -1.49
N ARG A 231 4.57 10.43 -0.87
CA ARG A 231 5.93 10.16 -1.34
C ARG A 231 6.30 8.73 -0.93
N PRO A 232 6.07 7.77 -1.82
CA PRO A 232 6.49 6.40 -1.58
C PRO A 232 7.99 6.27 -1.36
N PHE A 233 8.42 5.25 -0.61
CA PHE A 233 9.85 4.96 -0.44
C PHE A 233 10.32 3.88 -1.42
N LYS A 234 11.62 3.87 -1.72
CA LYS A 234 12.23 2.80 -2.50
C LYS A 234 11.99 1.44 -1.82
N GLY A 235 11.49 0.48 -2.59
CA GLY A 235 11.13 -0.87 -2.13
C GLY A 235 9.66 -1.02 -1.72
N GLU A 236 8.90 0.08 -1.63
CA GLU A 236 7.46 0.02 -1.35
C GLU A 236 6.70 -0.62 -2.53
N ILE A 237 5.76 -1.51 -2.23
CA ILE A 237 4.86 -2.08 -3.23
C ILE A 237 3.57 -1.26 -3.23
N ILE A 238 3.21 -0.75 -4.41
CA ILE A 238 2.02 0.07 -4.63
C ILE A 238 1.11 -0.66 -5.61
N THR A 239 -0.18 -0.71 -5.31
CA THR A 239 -1.19 -1.14 -6.26
C THR A 239 -1.67 0.05 -7.08
N GLY A 240 -1.65 -0.09 -8.41
CA GLY A 240 -2.14 0.90 -9.36
C GLY A 240 -2.89 0.25 -10.51
N VAL A 241 -3.28 1.06 -11.48
CA VAL A 241 -3.96 0.64 -12.70
C VAL A 241 -3.10 1.04 -13.89
N ILE A 242 -2.93 0.14 -14.85
CA ILE A 242 -2.26 0.47 -16.12
C ILE A 242 -3.11 1.53 -16.84
N GLN A 243 -2.53 2.72 -17.02
CA GLN A 243 -3.18 3.81 -17.74
C GLN A 243 -2.86 3.76 -19.22
N LYS A 244 -1.60 3.48 -19.58
CA LYS A 244 -1.15 3.46 -20.97
C LYS A 244 0.06 2.57 -21.19
N CYS A 245 0.02 1.77 -22.25
CA CYS A 245 1.15 0.98 -22.71
C CYS A 245 1.80 1.61 -23.96
N THR A 246 3.12 1.72 -23.96
CA THR A 246 3.91 2.28 -25.07
C THR A 246 5.18 1.47 -25.27
N PRO A 247 5.86 1.55 -26.44
CA PRO A 247 7.15 0.88 -26.64
C PRO A 247 8.22 1.30 -25.63
N GLU A 248 8.09 2.49 -25.05
CA GLU A 248 9.02 3.01 -24.06
C GLU A 248 8.80 2.43 -22.67
N GLY A 249 7.65 1.79 -22.40
CA GLY A 249 7.27 1.24 -21.10
C GLY A 249 5.77 1.38 -20.77
N ILE A 250 5.42 1.13 -19.51
CA ILE A 250 4.05 1.11 -19.00
C ILE A 250 3.84 2.26 -18.02
N ARG A 251 2.78 3.04 -18.23
CA ARG A 251 2.34 4.10 -17.31
C ARG A 251 1.24 3.59 -16.39
N ILE A 252 1.38 3.88 -15.12
CA ILE A 252 0.51 3.40 -14.05
C ILE A 252 -0.03 4.59 -13.27
N THR A 253 -1.29 4.50 -12.87
CA THR A 253 -1.96 5.50 -12.02
C THR A 253 -2.45 4.87 -10.73
N THR A 254 -2.39 5.62 -9.63
CA THR A 254 -3.07 5.30 -8.37
C THR A 254 -4.38 6.09 -8.19
N ARG A 255 -4.97 6.58 -9.30
CA ARG A 255 -6.14 7.47 -9.39
C ARG A 255 -5.87 8.93 -9.00
N PHE A 256 -5.02 9.18 -8.01
CA PHE A 256 -4.65 10.54 -7.58
C PHE A 256 -3.24 10.94 -8.01
N PHE A 257 -2.46 10.01 -8.57
CA PHE A 257 -1.11 10.24 -9.06
C PHE A 257 -0.85 9.37 -10.31
N ASP A 258 -0.46 10.01 -11.41
CA ASP A 258 -0.39 9.38 -12.74
C ASP A 258 1.04 9.18 -13.25
N ASP A 259 2.04 9.77 -12.58
CA ASP A 259 3.44 9.79 -13.03
C ASP A 259 4.24 8.59 -12.49
N ILE A 260 3.66 7.39 -12.53
CA ILE A 260 4.37 6.12 -12.23
C ILE A 260 4.68 5.42 -13.54
N PHE A 261 5.96 5.09 -13.75
CA PHE A 261 6.42 4.50 -14.98
C PHE A 261 7.27 3.26 -14.73
N VAL A 262 6.98 2.20 -15.49
CA VAL A 262 7.76 0.96 -15.49
C VAL A 262 8.46 0.84 -16.84
N PRO A 263 9.80 1.02 -16.88
CA PRO A 263 10.56 0.89 -18.11
C PRO A 263 10.64 -0.58 -18.55
N PRO A 264 10.83 -0.86 -19.86
CA PRO A 264 10.89 -2.21 -20.42
C PRO A 264 11.94 -3.09 -19.77
N THR A 265 13.08 -2.50 -19.39
CA THR A 265 14.18 -3.19 -18.71
C THR A 265 13.84 -3.66 -17.30
N MET A 266 12.71 -3.21 -16.74
CA MET A 266 12.22 -3.58 -15.40
C MET A 266 10.87 -4.33 -15.45
N LEU A 267 10.42 -4.72 -16.64
CA LEU A 267 9.33 -5.68 -16.83
C LEU A 267 9.86 -7.12 -16.59
N PHE A 268 8.94 -8.09 -16.60
CA PHE A 268 9.31 -9.50 -16.59
C PHE A 268 10.22 -9.85 -17.77
N GLU A 269 11.12 -10.81 -17.54
CA GLU A 269 11.94 -11.37 -18.61
C GLU A 269 11.03 -12.03 -19.67
N GLY A 270 11.30 -11.76 -20.94
CA GLY A 270 10.47 -12.21 -22.06
C GLY A 270 9.30 -11.30 -22.42
N CYS A 271 9.10 -10.15 -21.75
CA CYS A 271 8.10 -9.18 -22.17
C CYS A 271 8.45 -8.55 -23.54
N VAL A 272 7.51 -8.63 -24.48
CA VAL A 272 7.62 -8.02 -25.82
C VAL A 272 6.47 -7.05 -26.03
N TYR A 273 6.76 -5.89 -26.63
CA TYR A 273 5.72 -4.93 -26.99
C TYR A 273 5.03 -5.34 -28.29
N ASN A 274 3.71 -5.46 -28.26
CA ASN A 274 2.90 -5.72 -29.44
C ASN A 274 2.38 -4.39 -30.02
N GLU A 275 2.94 -3.97 -31.15
CA GLU A 275 2.52 -2.73 -31.82
C GLU A 275 1.07 -2.75 -32.32
N THR A 276 0.52 -3.92 -32.62
CA THR A 276 -0.85 -4.04 -33.16
C THR A 276 -1.89 -3.77 -32.08
N GLU A 277 -1.70 -4.39 -30.91
CA GLU A 277 -2.59 -4.26 -29.75
C GLU A 277 -2.19 -3.10 -28.82
N GLN A 278 -1.08 -2.42 -29.11
CA GLN A 278 -0.50 -1.33 -28.30
C GLN A 278 -0.23 -1.72 -26.83
N THR A 279 -0.01 -2.99 -26.56
CA THR A 279 0.11 -3.57 -25.21
C THR A 279 1.41 -4.35 -25.03
N TRP A 280 1.83 -4.54 -23.80
CA TRP A 280 2.97 -5.42 -23.49
C TRP A 280 2.47 -6.84 -23.26
N VAL A 281 3.16 -7.81 -23.85
CA VAL A 281 2.82 -9.22 -23.73
C VAL A 281 3.95 -9.94 -23.03
N TRP A 282 3.64 -10.60 -21.93
CA TRP A 282 4.56 -11.49 -21.26
C TRP A 282 4.43 -12.89 -21.86
N GLU A 283 5.44 -13.29 -22.64
CA GLU A 283 5.51 -14.63 -23.23
C GLU A 283 5.91 -15.65 -22.15
N THR A 284 4.92 -16.32 -21.57
CA THR A 284 5.13 -17.41 -20.62
C THR A 284 5.16 -18.76 -21.34
N GLU A 285 5.53 -19.85 -20.65
CA GLU A 285 5.47 -21.21 -21.23
C GLU A 285 4.03 -21.65 -21.59
N GLY A 286 3.02 -20.99 -21.04
CA GLY A 286 1.60 -21.24 -21.29
C GLY A 286 0.99 -20.22 -22.25
N ASP A 287 -0.17 -19.69 -21.87
CA ASP A 287 -0.82 -18.63 -22.64
C ASP A 287 -0.10 -17.28 -22.43
N PRO A 288 0.06 -16.47 -23.50
CA PRO A 288 0.63 -15.14 -23.38
C PRO A 288 -0.26 -14.25 -22.50
N ILE A 289 0.35 -13.56 -21.54
CA ILE A 289 -0.35 -12.67 -20.62
C ILE A 289 -0.23 -11.23 -21.12
N TYR A 290 -1.38 -10.57 -21.29
CA TYR A 290 -1.45 -9.21 -21.83
C TYR A 290 -1.54 -8.19 -20.69
N LEU A 291 -0.69 -7.16 -20.73
CA LEU A 291 -0.66 -6.04 -19.80
C LEU A 291 -1.56 -4.91 -20.31
N ASP A 292 -2.85 -5.20 -20.41
CA ASP A 292 -3.80 -4.28 -21.04
C ASP A 292 -4.12 -3.06 -20.15
N GLU A 293 -4.48 -1.96 -20.80
CA GLU A 293 -4.96 -0.77 -20.13
C GLU A 293 -6.19 -1.09 -19.26
N GLY A 294 -6.18 -0.64 -18.01
CA GLY A 294 -7.21 -0.94 -17.01
C GLY A 294 -6.87 -2.12 -16.08
N THR A 295 -5.85 -2.91 -16.39
CA THR A 295 -5.38 -4.00 -15.51
C THR A 295 -4.87 -3.44 -14.18
N ILE A 296 -5.28 -4.05 -13.07
CA ILE A 296 -4.82 -3.69 -11.73
C ILE A 296 -3.51 -4.42 -11.48
N VAL A 297 -2.46 -3.66 -11.16
CA VAL A 297 -1.11 -4.19 -11.00
C VAL A 297 -0.47 -3.77 -9.69
N ASN A 298 0.34 -4.66 -9.11
CA ASN A 298 1.28 -4.34 -8.05
C ASN A 298 2.63 -3.98 -8.65
N VAL A 299 3.22 -2.87 -8.22
CA VAL A 299 4.55 -2.45 -8.67
C VAL A 299 5.44 -2.08 -7.48
N ARG A 300 6.73 -2.34 -7.60
CA ARG A 300 7.70 -1.92 -6.59
C ARG A 300 8.33 -0.60 -6.99
N VAL A 301 8.38 0.35 -6.06
CA VAL A 301 9.06 1.63 -6.27
C VAL A 301 10.57 1.42 -6.27
N GLU A 302 11.24 1.74 -7.38
CA GLU A 302 12.70 1.61 -7.50
C GLU A 302 13.43 2.93 -7.31
N ALA A 303 12.86 4.01 -7.85
CA ALA A 303 13.44 5.34 -7.75
C ALA A 303 12.36 6.44 -7.86
N GLU A 304 12.67 7.59 -7.30
CA GLU A 304 11.93 8.84 -7.56
C GLU A 304 12.79 9.77 -8.41
N LYS A 305 12.15 10.49 -9.33
CA LYS A 305 12.79 11.50 -10.18
C LYS A 305 12.13 12.85 -9.93
N TRP A 306 12.97 13.87 -9.82
CA TRP A 306 12.58 15.24 -9.53
C TRP A 306 13.04 16.15 -10.67
N ASN A 307 12.12 16.94 -11.23
CA ASN A 307 12.45 17.93 -12.23
C ASN A 307 12.06 19.31 -11.72
N ASP A 308 13.06 20.18 -11.52
CA ASP A 308 12.82 21.55 -11.10
C ASP A 308 11.97 22.29 -12.15
N GLN A 309 10.94 22.98 -11.69
CA GLN A 309 10.01 23.77 -12.51
C GLN A 309 10.37 25.25 -12.54
N ALA A 310 11.49 25.65 -11.91
CA ALA A 310 11.97 27.02 -11.98
C ALA A 310 12.21 27.41 -13.46
N PRO A 311 11.73 28.61 -13.89
CA PRO A 311 11.91 29.06 -15.25
C PRO A 311 13.40 29.15 -15.60
N THR A 312 13.79 28.53 -16.71
CA THR A 312 15.18 28.57 -17.17
C THR A 312 15.49 30.00 -17.65
N PRO A 313 16.64 30.60 -17.27
CA PRO A 313 16.99 31.93 -17.75
C PRO A 313 17.00 31.96 -19.29
N PRO A 314 16.49 33.02 -19.92
CA PRO A 314 16.57 33.16 -21.37
C PRO A 314 18.04 33.09 -21.79
N LYS A 315 18.37 32.20 -22.73
CA LYS A 315 19.72 32.11 -23.28
C LYS A 315 20.07 33.45 -23.93
N ILE A 316 21.13 34.10 -23.45
CA ILE A 316 21.61 35.37 -24.00
C ILE A 316 22.09 35.12 -25.44
N ARG A 317 21.35 35.71 -26.39
CA ARG A 317 21.58 35.63 -27.84
C ARG A 317 22.98 36.14 -28.21
N LYS A 318 23.78 35.34 -28.94
CA LYS A 318 24.92 35.87 -29.69
C LYS A 318 24.44 36.40 -31.05
N PRO A 319 24.99 37.52 -31.56
CA PRO A 319 24.65 38.03 -32.90
C PRO A 319 24.94 36.96 -33.96
N GLY A 320 23.93 36.59 -34.77
CA GLY A 320 24.07 35.66 -35.90
C GLY A 320 23.55 34.24 -35.67
N GLU A 321 23.16 33.86 -34.45
CA GLU A 321 22.53 32.55 -34.19
C GLU A 321 21.02 32.57 -34.52
N PRO A 322 20.48 31.52 -35.15
CA PRO A 322 19.04 31.39 -35.38
C PRO A 322 18.27 31.31 -34.06
N GLU A 323 17.00 31.71 -34.10
CA GLU A 323 16.10 31.73 -32.96
C GLU A 323 16.04 30.33 -32.33
N PRO A 324 16.44 30.16 -31.05
CA PRO A 324 16.30 28.87 -30.40
C PRO A 324 14.82 28.55 -30.35
N ALA A 325 14.42 27.43 -30.95
CA ALA A 325 13.07 26.92 -30.77
C ALA A 325 12.75 26.92 -29.26
N PRO A 326 11.54 27.31 -28.84
CA PRO A 326 11.14 27.23 -27.44
C PRO A 326 11.10 25.76 -27.04
N VAL A 327 12.24 25.22 -26.62
CA VAL A 327 12.32 23.90 -26.00
C VAL A 327 11.92 24.10 -24.54
N VAL A 328 10.64 24.37 -24.32
CA VAL A 328 10.05 24.14 -23.00
C VAL A 328 9.79 22.64 -22.97
N GLU A 329 10.83 21.88 -22.67
CA GLU A 329 10.70 20.46 -22.41
C GLU A 329 9.90 20.35 -21.12
N TYR A 330 8.58 20.18 -21.23
CA TYR A 330 7.70 20.01 -20.08
C TYR A 330 8.08 18.70 -19.40
N ARG A 331 8.86 18.79 -18.33
CA ARG A 331 9.21 17.65 -17.50
C ARG A 331 8.31 17.65 -16.30
N VAL A 332 7.69 16.50 -16.02
CA VAL A 332 6.82 16.35 -14.85
C VAL A 332 7.62 16.60 -13.56
N PRO A 333 7.08 17.38 -12.60
CA PRO A 333 7.87 17.85 -11.46
C PRO A 333 8.33 16.72 -10.55
N TYR A 334 7.54 15.66 -10.43
CA TYR A 334 7.81 14.48 -9.64
C TYR A 334 7.23 13.26 -10.35
N SER A 335 8.06 12.24 -10.54
CA SER A 335 7.66 10.97 -11.14
C SER A 335 8.33 9.81 -10.43
N ILE A 336 7.67 8.66 -10.44
CA ILE A 336 8.14 7.43 -9.82
C ILE A 336 8.54 6.45 -10.91
N GLU A 337 9.73 5.90 -10.79
CA GLU A 337 10.19 4.75 -11.57
C GLU A 337 9.96 3.49 -10.74
N ALA A 338 9.23 2.55 -11.31
CA ALA A 338 8.83 1.32 -10.64
C ALA A 338 9.25 0.09 -11.46
N SER A 339 9.25 -1.07 -10.83
CA SER A 339 9.54 -2.36 -11.43
C SER A 339 8.35 -3.30 -11.33
N MET A 340 8.28 -4.24 -12.28
CA MET A 340 7.30 -5.34 -12.30
C MET A 340 7.95 -6.71 -12.51
N GLY A 341 9.27 -6.85 -12.51
CA GLY A 341 9.93 -8.10 -12.91
C GLY A 341 10.01 -9.23 -11.87
N GLU A 342 9.44 -9.07 -10.68
CA GLU A 342 9.52 -10.08 -9.61
C GLU A 342 8.13 -10.71 -9.34
N PRO A 343 8.08 -11.97 -8.83
CA PRO A 343 6.82 -12.60 -8.42
C PRO A 343 6.00 -11.72 -7.47
N GLY A 344 4.73 -11.51 -7.75
CA GLY A 344 3.83 -10.63 -6.98
C GLY A 344 3.78 -9.17 -7.38
N LEU A 345 4.53 -8.82 -8.41
CA LEU A 345 4.34 -7.61 -9.16
C LEU A 345 3.55 -7.90 -10.45
N GLY A 346 3.17 -6.91 -11.24
CA GLY A 346 2.28 -7.13 -12.39
C GLY A 346 0.83 -7.36 -11.96
N GLY A 347 0.04 -8.05 -12.79
CA GLY A 347 -1.40 -8.21 -12.57
C GLY A 347 -1.73 -8.87 -11.24
N VAL A 348 -2.60 -8.24 -10.46
CA VAL A 348 -3.03 -8.77 -9.14
C VAL A 348 -3.80 -10.09 -9.29
N ASP A 349 -4.41 -10.30 -10.46
CA ASP A 349 -5.16 -11.49 -10.84
C ASP A 349 -4.29 -12.65 -11.35
N TRP A 350 -2.99 -12.43 -11.56
CA TRP A 350 -2.06 -13.45 -12.08
C TRP A 350 -1.55 -14.40 -10.99
N TRP A 351 -1.77 -14.06 -9.72
CA TRP A 351 -1.03 -14.57 -8.58
C TRP A 351 -1.85 -15.37 -7.59
#